data_AF-A0A0P7Y8H0-F1
#
_entry.id   AF-A0A0P7Y8H0-F1
#
_cell.length_a   1.000
_cell.length_b   1.000
_cell.length_c   1.000
_cell.angle_alpha   90.00
_cell.angle_beta   90.00
_cell.angle_gamma   90.00
#
_symmetry.space_group_name_H-M   'P 1'
#
loop_
_entity.id
_entity.type
_entity.pdbx_description
1 polymer ?
#
loop_
_entity_poly.entity_id
_entity_poly.type
_entity_poly.pdbx_seq_one_letter_code
_entity_poly.pdbx_strand_id
1 'polypeptide(L)'
;MLGALGVLGVVLAGLALPMAFGDEDDDDEPRDAPRDDDTVRREGEGQEIGADLSPAEDDGAAAGEGDGVGEGVRDGAGEDDRLAEDPLADEFLTDEPPPGDPPPGDPAPEGSEPTPPGLRIDGGAEAERIVGGDGADDLGGGGGDDTLEGGAGDDRLFGDWGDDRLEGGAGDDRLADGSGDDTLLGGAGDDHLSTVPADGEAAFDGRDVLDGGEGDDTLVLGAQDHATGGAGADTFMLGPGLVPFGAGDAATLADFDPAEDSLVVVWDDWTNDAPPEIALSRVADDPDMVEVLADGVALARLSAGAGLGADDITLLPASQFPA
;
A
#
# COMPACT_ATOMS: atom_id res chain seq x y z
N MET A 1 66.28 23.97 49.78
CA MET A 1 65.26 25.01 49.51
C MET A 1 63.94 24.29 49.18
N LEU A 2 62.80 24.95 49.47
CA LEU A 2 61.37 24.65 49.17
C LEU A 2 61.08 23.48 48.19
N GLY A 3 60.02 22.66 48.30
CA GLY A 3 58.74 22.62 49.06
C GLY A 3 57.82 21.59 48.32
N ALA A 4 56.57 21.25 48.68
CA ALA A 4 55.68 21.53 49.80
C ALA A 4 54.45 20.57 49.74
N LEU A 5 53.79 20.24 50.89
CA LEU A 5 52.44 19.65 51.10
C LEU A 5 52.12 18.28 50.38
N GLY A 6 51.31 17.34 50.90
CA GLY A 6 50.15 17.39 51.82
C GLY A 6 48.85 17.46 50.98
N VAL A 7 47.82 16.60 51.09
CA VAL A 7 47.10 16.12 52.29
C VAL A 7 46.27 14.85 51.99
N LEU A 8 45.89 14.13 53.05
CA LEU A 8 45.06 12.92 53.14
C LEU A 8 43.54 13.17 52.89
N GLY A 9 42.82 12.23 52.26
CA GLY A 9 41.36 12.26 52.11
C GLY A 9 40.70 10.88 52.12
N VAL A 10 40.10 10.52 53.27
CA VAL A 10 39.08 9.46 53.47
C VAL A 10 37.73 10.20 53.41
N VAL A 11 36.56 9.72 52.95
CA VAL A 11 35.76 8.49 53.17
C VAL A 11 34.95 8.22 51.85
N LEU A 12 33.91 7.38 51.70
CA LEU A 12 33.00 6.66 52.61
C LEU A 12 32.56 5.31 51.98
N ALA A 13 31.84 4.47 52.73
CA ALA A 13 31.11 3.31 52.21
C ALA A 13 29.78 3.13 52.96
N GLY A 14 28.72 2.71 52.25
CA GLY A 14 27.41 2.37 52.79
C GLY A 14 26.28 2.73 51.82
N LEU A 15 25.11 2.10 51.87
CA LEU A 15 24.70 0.90 52.61
C LEU A 15 23.41 0.39 51.95
N ALA A 16 23.34 -0.88 51.58
CA ALA A 16 22.10 -1.47 51.05
C ALA A 16 21.22 -2.00 52.20
N LEU A 17 19.91 -1.78 52.12
CA LEU A 17 18.85 -2.58 52.75
C LEU A 17 17.47 -2.15 52.16
N PRO A 18 16.52 -3.08 51.92
CA PRO A 18 15.20 -2.76 51.37
C PRO A 18 14.17 -2.48 52.48
N MET A 19 13.02 -1.90 52.09
CA MET A 19 11.81 -1.80 52.92
C MET A 19 10.63 -2.38 52.15
N ALA A 20 9.71 -3.04 52.85
CA ALA A 20 8.69 -3.92 52.28
C ALA A 20 7.39 -3.89 53.12
N PHE A 21 6.24 -3.91 52.42
CA PHE A 21 4.88 -4.35 52.83
C PHE A 21 4.14 -3.69 54.02
N GLY A 22 2.79 -3.78 53.96
CA GLY A 22 1.78 -3.27 54.91
C GLY A 22 0.95 -2.13 54.29
N ASP A 23 -0.22 -2.33 53.67
CA ASP A 23 -1.51 -2.93 54.15
C ASP A 23 -2.15 -2.05 55.25
N GLU A 24 -3.47 -1.76 55.32
CA GLU A 24 -4.68 -2.09 54.54
C GLU A 24 -5.80 -1.07 54.96
N ASP A 25 -7.09 -1.36 54.69
CA ASP A 25 -8.33 -0.69 55.14
C ASP A 25 -8.72 0.63 54.39
N ASP A 26 -9.68 0.66 53.46
CA ASP A 26 -11.14 0.32 53.49
C ASP A 26 -12.04 1.55 53.75
N ASP A 27 -12.84 1.92 52.75
CA ASP A 27 -14.18 2.53 52.94
C ASP A 27 -15.05 2.27 51.69
N ASP A 28 -16.29 1.84 51.92
CA ASP A 28 -17.18 1.17 50.94
C ASP A 28 -17.83 2.06 49.86
N GLU A 29 -18.02 1.44 48.67
CA GLU A 29 -19.24 1.32 47.81
C GLU A 29 -20.52 2.19 48.07
N PRO A 30 -21.46 2.39 47.08
CA PRO A 30 -21.75 1.49 45.95
C PRO A 30 -22.13 2.12 44.57
N ARG A 31 -21.97 1.29 43.53
CA ARG A 31 -22.92 0.97 42.42
C ARG A 31 -23.88 2.07 41.92
N ASP A 32 -23.77 2.38 40.63
CA ASP A 32 -24.92 2.25 39.72
C ASP A 32 -24.47 1.83 38.33
N ALA A 33 -25.21 0.89 37.74
CA ALA A 33 -24.97 0.34 36.41
C ALA A 33 -26.29 0.25 35.63
N PRO A 34 -26.26 0.36 34.31
CA PRO A 34 -27.08 -0.45 33.41
C PRO A 34 -26.16 -1.56 32.84
N ARG A 35 -26.27 -2.84 33.21
CA ARG A 35 -27.40 -3.76 33.01
C ARG A 35 -27.96 -3.74 31.59
N ASP A 36 -27.34 -4.60 30.78
CA ASP A 36 -27.99 -5.67 30.00
C ASP A 36 -29.21 -5.28 29.15
N ASP A 37 -29.05 -5.27 27.82
CA ASP A 37 -29.93 -6.09 26.98
C ASP A 37 -29.14 -6.83 25.88
N ASP A 38 -29.59 -8.04 25.63
CA ASP A 38 -28.92 -9.20 25.08
C ASP A 38 -28.71 -9.17 23.55
N THR A 39 -27.73 -9.95 23.07
CA THR A 39 -27.53 -10.41 21.66
C THR A 39 -27.14 -9.36 20.59
N VAL A 40 -26.27 -9.62 19.60
CA VAL A 40 -25.83 -10.87 18.92
C VAL A 40 -24.31 -10.80 18.58
N ARG A 41 -23.65 -11.96 18.44
CA ARG A 41 -22.30 -12.07 17.85
C ARG A 41 -22.29 -11.80 16.34
N ARG A 42 -21.44 -10.88 15.91
CA ARG A 42 -20.72 -10.81 14.61
C ARG A 42 -19.34 -10.26 15.01
N GLU A 43 -18.23 -10.98 14.90
CA GLU A 43 -17.54 -11.45 13.68
C GLU A 43 -17.43 -10.33 12.64
N GLY A 44 -16.18 -9.96 12.33
CA GLY A 44 -15.87 -8.69 11.68
C GLY A 44 -16.46 -8.55 10.29
N GLU A 45 -16.98 -7.36 10.03
CA GLU A 45 -17.33 -6.87 8.70
C GLU A 45 -16.50 -5.59 8.56
N GLY A 46 -15.27 -5.71 8.07
CA GLY A 46 -14.47 -4.55 7.63
C GLY A 46 -15.24 -3.86 6.51
N GLN A 47 -15.31 -2.54 6.53
CA GLN A 47 -16.13 -1.82 5.57
C GLN A 47 -15.42 -1.78 4.22
N GLU A 48 -15.79 -2.68 3.32
CA GLU A 48 -15.29 -2.72 1.95
C GLU A 48 -15.78 -1.50 1.17
N ILE A 49 -14.84 -0.64 0.75
CA ILE A 49 -15.10 0.57 -0.04
C ILE A 49 -14.61 0.32 -1.46
N GLY A 50 -15.39 -0.47 -2.21
CA GLY A 50 -15.13 -0.81 -3.61
C GLY A 50 -16.32 -0.52 -4.52
N ALA A 51 -16.05 -0.26 -5.81
CA ALA A 51 -17.09 -0.03 -6.81
C ALA A 51 -17.61 -1.36 -7.39
N ASP A 52 -18.82 -1.80 -6.98
CA ASP A 52 -19.54 -2.89 -7.66
C ASP A 52 -19.92 -2.47 -9.09
N LEU A 53 -19.04 -2.82 -10.05
CA LEU A 53 -19.26 -2.68 -11.49
C LEU A 53 -19.78 -3.97 -12.12
N SER A 54 -20.73 -4.64 -11.46
CA SER A 54 -21.60 -5.61 -12.13
C SER A 54 -22.42 -4.92 -13.24
N PRO A 55 -22.36 -5.37 -14.51
CA PRO A 55 -23.17 -4.78 -15.58
C PRO A 55 -24.65 -5.06 -15.32
N ALA A 56 -25.46 -4.02 -15.24
CA ALA A 56 -26.90 -4.14 -14.99
C ALA A 56 -27.60 -4.86 -16.16
N GLU A 57 -28.00 -6.12 -15.93
CA GLU A 57 -28.87 -6.87 -16.84
C GLU A 57 -30.28 -6.23 -16.85
N ASP A 58 -30.62 -5.56 -17.96
CA ASP A 58 -31.97 -5.06 -18.27
C ASP A 58 -32.90 -6.22 -18.64
N ASP A 59 -33.33 -7.00 -17.65
CA ASP A 59 -34.26 -8.12 -17.81
C ASP A 59 -35.63 -7.81 -17.17
N GLY A 60 -36.61 -7.49 -18.03
CA GLY A 60 -37.90 -6.94 -17.62
C GLY A 60 -38.98 -7.95 -17.18
N ALA A 61 -39.73 -7.60 -16.13
CA ALA A 61 -41.01 -8.19 -15.70
C ALA A 61 -41.68 -7.26 -14.67
N ALA A 62 -43.01 -7.13 -14.50
CA ALA A 62 -44.19 -7.65 -15.22
C ALA A 62 -45.41 -6.72 -14.94
N ALA A 63 -46.56 -7.00 -15.55
CA ALA A 63 -47.80 -6.21 -15.46
C ALA A 63 -48.86 -6.79 -14.48
N GLY A 64 -49.82 -5.94 -14.06
CA GLY A 64 -51.02 -6.23 -13.23
C GLY A 64 -51.07 -5.36 -11.96
N GLU A 65 -52.18 -4.77 -11.47
CA GLU A 65 -53.64 -4.79 -11.80
C GLU A 65 -54.27 -3.39 -11.50
N GLY A 66 -55.51 -3.00 -11.87
CA GLY A 66 -56.54 -3.67 -12.69
C GLY A 66 -57.99 -3.13 -12.63
N ASP A 67 -58.26 -1.84 -12.32
CA ASP A 67 -59.62 -1.27 -12.13
C ASP A 67 -60.04 -0.38 -13.34
N GLY A 68 -61.20 -0.55 -14.01
CA GLY A 68 -62.50 0.01 -13.61
C GLY A 68 -62.61 1.50 -14.00
N VAL A 69 -63.43 1.98 -14.95
CA VAL A 69 -64.90 1.85 -15.16
C VAL A 69 -65.28 2.05 -16.66
N GLY A 70 -66.54 1.78 -17.06
CA GLY A 70 -67.10 1.99 -18.42
C GLY A 70 -67.15 3.46 -18.91
N GLU A 71 -67.72 3.81 -20.07
CA GLU A 71 -68.98 3.34 -20.69
C GLU A 71 -68.87 3.08 -22.21
N GLY A 72 -69.87 2.42 -22.81
CA GLY A 72 -69.90 2.12 -24.25
C GLY A 72 -70.86 2.98 -25.08
N VAL A 73 -70.51 3.21 -26.36
CA VAL A 73 -71.42 3.65 -27.43
C VAL A 73 -71.20 2.77 -28.68
N ARG A 74 -72.20 2.72 -29.55
CA ARG A 74 -72.45 1.67 -30.55
C ARG A 74 -71.98 2.05 -31.97
N ASP A 75 -72.11 1.05 -32.85
CA ASP A 75 -72.47 1.09 -34.28
C ASP A 75 -71.33 0.95 -35.31
N GLY A 76 -71.57 0.08 -36.32
CA GLY A 76 -70.75 -0.02 -37.53
C GLY A 76 -70.60 -1.44 -38.09
N ALA A 77 -71.50 -1.85 -38.99
CA ALA A 77 -71.47 -3.16 -39.67
C ALA A 77 -70.38 -3.25 -40.77
N GLY A 78 -70.02 -4.48 -41.17
CA GLY A 78 -69.14 -4.75 -42.31
C GLY A 78 -68.82 -6.24 -42.49
N GLU A 79 -69.72 -6.98 -43.15
CA GLU A 79 -69.55 -8.40 -43.52
C GLU A 79 -68.85 -8.54 -44.89
N ASP A 80 -68.04 -9.59 -45.05
CA ASP A 80 -67.79 -10.42 -46.26
C ASP A 80 -66.38 -11.05 -46.12
N ASP A 81 -66.17 -12.37 -45.97
CA ASP A 81 -66.63 -13.52 -46.76
C ASP A 81 -65.98 -13.62 -48.16
N ARG A 82 -64.84 -14.33 -48.26
CA ARG A 82 -64.76 -15.62 -48.98
C ARG A 82 -63.39 -16.29 -48.98
N LEU A 83 -63.46 -17.62 -48.94
CA LEU A 83 -62.39 -18.58 -49.22
C LEU A 83 -62.11 -18.66 -50.72
N ALA A 84 -60.87 -18.93 -51.13
CA ALA A 84 -60.51 -20.02 -52.06
C ALA A 84 -59.00 -20.03 -52.36
N GLU A 85 -58.45 -21.23 -52.49
CA GLU A 85 -57.10 -21.47 -52.99
C GLU A 85 -57.10 -21.59 -54.53
N ASP A 86 -55.98 -21.27 -55.19
CA ASP A 86 -55.62 -21.84 -56.49
C ASP A 86 -54.08 -21.95 -56.58
N PRO A 87 -53.48 -23.06 -57.06
CA PRO A 87 -52.07 -23.35 -56.83
C PRO A 87 -51.17 -23.16 -58.07
N LEU A 88 -49.86 -23.06 -57.80
CA LEU A 88 -48.73 -23.42 -58.67
C LEU A 88 -48.75 -22.95 -60.14
N ALA A 89 -47.96 -21.92 -60.41
CA ALA A 89 -47.31 -21.73 -61.71
C ALA A 89 -45.79 -21.67 -61.52
N ASP A 90 -45.10 -22.77 -61.86
CA ASP A 90 -43.67 -22.75 -62.16
C ASP A 90 -43.44 -21.89 -63.41
N GLU A 91 -42.71 -20.79 -63.30
CA GLU A 91 -42.06 -20.14 -64.44
C GLU A 91 -40.58 -19.93 -64.11
N PHE A 92 -39.74 -20.56 -64.93
CA PHE A 92 -38.34 -20.80 -64.70
C PHE A 92 -37.50 -19.56 -65.08
N LEU A 93 -37.34 -18.61 -64.14
CA LEU A 93 -36.45 -17.46 -64.28
C LEU A 93 -35.11 -17.74 -63.60
N THR A 94 -34.05 -17.77 -64.41
CA THR A 94 -32.66 -17.82 -63.94
C THR A 94 -32.28 -16.45 -63.39
N ASP A 95 -32.45 -16.26 -62.08
CA ASP A 95 -31.83 -15.14 -61.38
C ASP A 95 -30.47 -15.59 -60.83
N GLU A 96 -29.43 -14.86 -61.24
CA GLU A 96 -28.08 -15.01 -60.73
C GLU A 96 -28.09 -14.59 -59.26
N PRO A 97 -27.59 -15.39 -58.29
CA PRO A 97 -27.61 -14.96 -56.90
C PRO A 97 -26.83 -13.64 -56.80
N PRO A 98 -27.37 -12.60 -56.14
CA PRO A 98 -26.63 -11.36 -55.96
C PRO A 98 -25.29 -11.69 -55.27
N PRO A 99 -24.20 -10.99 -55.61
CA PRO A 99 -22.94 -11.18 -54.90
C PRO A 99 -23.23 -10.94 -53.42
N GLY A 100 -23.09 -11.99 -52.62
CA GLY A 100 -23.36 -11.89 -51.19
C GLY A 100 -22.50 -10.78 -50.61
N ASP A 101 -23.10 -9.93 -49.78
CA ASP A 101 -22.32 -9.04 -48.94
C ASP A 101 -21.22 -9.89 -48.27
N PRO A 102 -19.96 -9.43 -48.26
CA PRO A 102 -18.95 -10.13 -47.48
C PRO A 102 -19.49 -10.22 -46.04
N PRO A 103 -19.25 -11.34 -45.32
CA PRO A 103 -19.57 -11.36 -43.90
C PRO A 103 -18.97 -10.09 -43.28
N PRO A 104 -19.66 -9.43 -42.32
CA PRO A 104 -19.02 -8.36 -41.57
C PRO A 104 -17.69 -8.91 -41.10
N GLY A 105 -16.60 -8.30 -41.56
CA GLY A 105 -15.27 -8.77 -41.18
C GLY A 105 -15.24 -8.82 -39.66
N ASP A 106 -14.61 -9.86 -39.12
CA ASP A 106 -14.37 -9.93 -37.67
C ASP A 106 -13.96 -8.53 -37.20
N PRO A 107 -14.64 -7.94 -36.19
CA PRO A 107 -14.30 -6.60 -35.76
C PRO A 107 -12.79 -6.56 -35.55
N ALA A 108 -12.15 -5.52 -36.11
CA ALA A 108 -10.72 -5.31 -35.87
C ALA A 108 -10.51 -5.43 -34.36
N PRO A 109 -9.50 -6.19 -33.88
CA PRO A 109 -9.35 -6.50 -32.47
C PRO A 109 -9.52 -5.21 -31.70
N GLU A 110 -10.56 -5.16 -30.85
CA GLU A 110 -11.04 -3.93 -30.22
C GLU A 110 -9.81 -3.20 -29.68
N GLY A 111 -9.59 -1.98 -30.18
CA GLY A 111 -8.47 -1.18 -29.70
C GLY A 111 -8.65 -1.02 -28.20
N SER A 112 -7.57 -1.23 -27.45
CA SER A 112 -7.49 -1.21 -25.98
C SER A 112 -8.71 -0.54 -25.36
N GLU A 113 -9.53 -1.32 -24.64
CA GLU A 113 -10.67 -0.75 -23.92
C GLU A 113 -10.16 0.48 -23.15
N PRO A 114 -10.85 1.64 -23.25
CA PRO A 114 -10.34 2.86 -22.65
C PRO A 114 -10.17 2.59 -21.17
N THR A 115 -8.92 2.66 -20.67
CA THR A 115 -8.60 2.40 -19.27
C THR A 115 -9.63 3.11 -18.41
N PRO A 116 -10.36 2.38 -17.55
CA PRO A 116 -11.40 2.98 -16.73
C PRO A 116 -10.83 4.18 -15.95
N PRO A 117 -11.64 5.23 -15.75
CA PRO A 117 -11.17 6.44 -15.12
C PRO A 117 -10.81 6.13 -13.66
N GLY A 118 -9.57 6.45 -13.29
CA GLY A 118 -9.07 6.11 -11.97
C GLY A 118 -9.93 6.63 -10.82
N LEU A 119 -10.04 5.81 -9.78
CA LEU A 119 -10.78 6.13 -8.57
C LEU A 119 -10.00 7.13 -7.71
N ARG A 120 -10.74 7.84 -6.87
CA ARG A 120 -10.16 8.54 -5.73
C ARG A 120 -10.97 8.24 -4.49
N ILE A 121 -10.35 7.60 -3.51
CA ILE A 121 -10.97 7.16 -2.27
C ILE A 121 -10.10 7.65 -1.11
N ASP A 122 -10.67 8.48 -0.25
CA ASP A 122 -10.08 8.87 1.02
C ASP A 122 -10.89 8.17 2.13
N GLY A 123 -10.23 7.36 2.97
CA GLY A 123 -10.83 6.56 4.03
C GLY A 123 -11.15 7.34 5.32
N GLY A 124 -11.35 6.58 6.39
CA GLY A 124 -11.96 7.03 7.63
C GLY A 124 -10.99 7.27 8.79
N ALA A 125 -11.25 6.55 9.88
CA ALA A 125 -10.51 6.58 11.14
C ALA A 125 -10.69 5.24 11.92
N GLU A 126 -11.09 4.20 11.20
CA GLU A 126 -11.38 2.85 11.64
C GLU A 126 -10.85 1.90 10.53
N ALA A 127 -10.39 0.70 10.88
CA ALA A 127 -9.81 -0.25 9.92
C ALA A 127 -10.76 -0.59 8.74
N GLU A 128 -10.32 -0.27 7.53
CA GLU A 128 -11.07 -0.28 6.28
C GLU A 128 -10.35 -1.10 5.19
N ARG A 129 -11.11 -1.49 4.15
CA ARG A 129 -10.58 -2.20 2.99
C ARG A 129 -10.96 -1.44 1.72
N ILE A 130 -9.97 -0.91 1.04
CA ILE A 130 -10.11 -0.03 -0.12
C ILE A 130 -9.51 -0.74 -1.34
N VAL A 131 -10.25 -0.78 -2.44
CA VAL A 131 -9.82 -1.43 -3.69
C VAL A 131 -10.06 -0.47 -4.85
N GLY A 132 -9.00 -0.17 -5.61
CA GLY A 132 -9.03 0.65 -6.81
C GLY A 132 -9.63 -0.10 -7.99
N GLY A 133 -8.91 -1.11 -8.47
CA GLY A 133 -9.29 -2.01 -9.56
C GLY A 133 -8.44 -1.78 -10.80
N ASP A 134 -9.09 -1.60 -11.96
CA ASP A 134 -8.41 -1.11 -13.16
C ASP A 134 -8.44 0.43 -13.13
N GLY A 135 -7.32 1.12 -13.33
CA GLY A 135 -7.32 2.57 -13.21
C GLY A 135 -5.96 3.27 -13.26
N ALA A 136 -5.87 4.32 -12.44
CA ALA A 136 -4.67 5.07 -12.08
C ALA A 136 -5.11 5.88 -10.86
N ASP A 137 -5.15 5.20 -9.74
CA ASP A 137 -6.04 5.47 -8.62
C ASP A 137 -5.30 6.26 -7.52
N ASP A 138 -6.05 7.08 -6.77
CA ASP A 138 -5.56 7.77 -5.58
C ASP A 138 -6.31 7.20 -4.36
N LEU A 139 -5.68 6.32 -3.59
CA LEU A 139 -6.25 5.65 -2.42
C LEU A 139 -5.57 6.13 -1.13
N GLY A 140 -6.35 6.48 -0.11
CA GLY A 140 -5.85 6.79 1.23
C GLY A 140 -6.64 6.05 2.31
N GLY A 141 -5.97 5.42 3.27
CA GLY A 141 -6.59 4.76 4.43
C GLY A 141 -7.06 5.78 5.47
N GLY A 142 -6.14 6.63 5.92
CA GLY A 142 -6.43 7.80 6.75
C GLY A 142 -6.26 7.52 8.24
N GLY A 143 -6.76 6.38 8.72
CA GLY A 143 -6.36 5.87 10.02
C GLY A 143 -7.20 4.70 10.53
N GLY A 144 -6.57 3.87 11.35
CA GLY A 144 -6.98 2.48 11.54
C GLY A 144 -5.99 1.57 10.83
N ASP A 145 -6.08 0.26 11.09
CA ASP A 145 -5.18 -0.73 10.47
C ASP A 145 -5.77 -1.13 9.10
N ASP A 146 -5.40 -0.40 8.04
CA ASP A 146 -6.10 -0.43 6.75
C ASP A 146 -5.52 -1.46 5.75
N THR A 147 -6.29 -1.76 4.70
CA THR A 147 -5.82 -2.56 3.56
C THR A 147 -6.20 -1.88 2.24
N LEU A 148 -5.20 -1.38 1.54
CA LEU A 148 -5.31 -0.70 0.25
C LEU A 148 -4.77 -1.62 -0.86
N GLU A 149 -5.59 -1.87 -1.88
CA GLU A 149 -5.22 -2.60 -3.09
C GLU A 149 -5.44 -1.67 -4.29
N GLY A 150 -4.36 -1.31 -5.01
CA GLY A 150 -4.41 -0.50 -6.23
C GLY A 150 -5.08 -1.28 -7.35
N GLY A 151 -4.32 -2.16 -7.99
CA GLY A 151 -4.80 -3.20 -8.89
C GLY A 151 -4.04 -3.22 -10.22
N ALA A 152 -4.47 -2.41 -11.18
CA ALA A 152 -3.88 -2.37 -12.52
C ALA A 152 -3.88 -0.95 -13.12
N GLY A 153 -2.68 -0.39 -13.27
CA GLY A 153 -2.41 0.99 -13.68
C GLY A 153 -1.52 1.71 -12.67
N ASP A 154 -1.12 2.95 -12.97
CA ASP A 154 -0.13 3.68 -12.16
C ASP A 154 -0.79 4.36 -10.94
N ASP A 155 -0.83 3.66 -9.80
CA ASP A 155 -1.61 4.01 -8.63
C ASP A 155 -0.82 4.84 -7.57
N ARG A 156 -1.54 5.39 -6.59
CA ARG A 156 -1.02 6.06 -5.40
C ARG A 156 -1.76 5.60 -4.17
N LEU A 157 -1.06 4.93 -3.27
CA LEU A 157 -1.60 4.39 -2.03
C LEU A 157 -0.95 5.12 -0.84
N PHE A 158 -1.78 5.61 0.08
CA PHE A 158 -1.38 6.30 1.29
C PHE A 158 -1.98 5.60 2.52
N GLY A 159 -1.16 5.05 3.43
CA GLY A 159 -1.66 4.43 4.67
C GLY A 159 -2.21 5.46 5.66
N ASP A 160 -1.38 6.48 5.94
CA ASP A 160 -1.55 7.51 6.98
C ASP A 160 -1.33 7.01 8.43
N TRP A 161 -2.33 6.46 9.15
CA TRP A 161 -2.22 6.20 10.61
C TRP A 161 -2.75 4.83 11.07
N GLY A 162 -1.90 3.81 11.11
CA GLY A 162 -2.20 2.51 11.71
C GLY A 162 -1.21 1.46 11.23
N ASP A 163 -1.40 0.19 11.63
CA ASP A 163 -0.57 -0.91 11.10
C ASP A 163 -1.16 -1.34 9.72
N ASP A 164 -0.73 -0.67 8.65
CA ASP A 164 -1.35 -0.72 7.32
C ASP A 164 -0.78 -1.79 6.37
N ARG A 165 -1.59 -2.18 5.39
CA ARG A 165 -1.18 -3.00 4.24
C ARG A 165 -1.48 -2.28 2.92
N LEU A 166 -0.44 -1.98 2.15
CA LEU A 166 -0.52 -1.40 0.82
C LEU A 166 -0.04 -2.42 -0.23
N GLU A 167 -0.81 -2.64 -1.28
CA GLU A 167 -0.49 -3.53 -2.40
C GLU A 167 -0.78 -2.77 -3.72
N GLY A 168 0.25 -2.35 -4.44
CA GLY A 168 0.13 -1.59 -5.70
C GLY A 168 -0.52 -2.45 -6.79
N GLY A 169 0.20 -3.46 -7.26
CA GLY A 169 -0.34 -4.52 -8.11
C GLY A 169 0.42 -4.64 -9.44
N ALA A 170 0.00 -3.87 -10.44
CA ALA A 170 0.59 -3.91 -11.77
C ALA A 170 0.51 -2.55 -12.48
N GLY A 171 1.61 -1.81 -12.48
CA GLY A 171 1.72 -0.41 -12.93
C GLY A 171 2.97 0.23 -12.32
N ASP A 172 3.28 1.49 -12.64
CA ASP A 172 4.40 2.21 -12.01
C ASP A 172 3.91 2.96 -10.75
N ASP A 173 3.77 2.22 -9.64
CA ASP A 173 3.01 2.61 -8.46
C ASP A 173 3.78 3.50 -7.47
N ARG A 174 3.02 4.18 -6.59
CA ARG A 174 3.57 4.95 -5.46
C ARG A 174 2.89 4.56 -4.17
N LEU A 175 3.63 3.92 -3.28
CA LEU A 175 3.18 3.54 -1.96
C LEU A 175 3.89 4.40 -0.92
N ALA A 176 3.13 5.00 -0.02
CA ALA A 176 3.65 5.64 1.17
C ALA A 176 2.77 5.28 2.36
N ASP A 177 3.34 4.70 3.41
CA ASP A 177 2.68 4.64 4.71
C ASP A 177 2.83 5.96 5.48
N GLY A 178 2.59 5.93 6.78
CA GLY A 178 2.80 7.09 7.65
C GLY A 178 3.29 6.70 9.04
N SER A 179 2.48 6.01 9.84
CA SER A 179 2.89 5.55 11.16
C SER A 179 2.19 4.26 11.62
N GLY A 180 2.91 3.15 11.58
CA GLY A 180 2.54 1.83 12.10
C GLY A 180 3.71 0.86 11.97
N ASP A 181 3.54 -0.42 12.32
CA ASP A 181 4.40 -1.50 11.81
C ASP A 181 3.81 -1.94 10.44
N ASP A 182 4.22 -1.32 9.34
CA ASP A 182 3.53 -1.34 8.04
C ASP A 182 3.99 -2.44 7.05
N THR A 183 3.23 -2.68 5.98
CA THR A 183 3.61 -3.59 4.88
C THR A 183 3.27 -3.03 3.51
N LEU A 184 4.29 -2.72 2.72
CA LEU A 184 4.21 -2.20 1.35
C LEU A 184 4.67 -3.26 0.35
N LEU A 185 3.83 -3.58 -0.63
CA LEU A 185 4.17 -4.42 -1.77
C LEU A 185 3.93 -3.61 -3.06
N GLY A 186 4.98 -3.37 -3.85
CA GLY A 186 4.85 -2.73 -5.16
C GLY A 186 4.07 -3.62 -6.12
N GLY A 187 4.74 -4.65 -6.63
CA GLY A 187 4.12 -5.72 -7.40
C GLY A 187 4.84 -5.98 -8.72
N ALA A 188 4.43 -5.28 -9.77
CA ALA A 188 4.98 -5.44 -11.11
C ALA A 188 4.92 -4.14 -11.93
N GLY A 189 6.08 -3.50 -12.08
CA GLY A 189 6.30 -2.19 -12.69
C GLY A 189 7.46 -1.50 -11.99
N ASP A 190 7.84 -0.29 -12.41
CA ASP A 190 8.97 0.43 -11.77
C ASP A 190 8.43 1.25 -10.57
N ASP A 191 8.38 0.64 -9.38
CA ASP A 191 7.62 1.14 -8.23
C ASP A 191 8.42 2.09 -7.31
N HIS A 192 7.68 2.92 -6.55
CA HIS A 192 8.25 3.80 -5.53
C HIS A 192 7.57 3.62 -4.17
N LEU A 193 8.23 2.91 -3.26
CA LEU A 193 7.77 2.64 -1.90
C LEU A 193 8.53 3.55 -0.91
N SER A 194 7.84 4.14 0.06
CA SER A 194 8.45 5.06 1.03
C SER A 194 7.83 4.97 2.42
N THR A 195 8.63 4.59 3.42
CA THR A 195 8.25 4.63 4.85
C THR A 195 8.55 5.99 5.51
N VAL A 196 9.05 6.95 4.73
CA VAL A 196 9.43 8.28 5.21
C VAL A 196 8.32 9.29 4.89
N PRO A 197 7.68 9.91 5.90
CA PRO A 197 6.58 10.84 5.66
C PRO A 197 7.04 12.12 4.96
N ALA A 198 6.28 12.54 3.95
CA ALA A 198 6.65 13.64 3.04
C ALA A 198 6.72 15.04 3.70
N ASP A 199 6.20 15.21 4.92
CA ASP A 199 6.32 16.46 5.68
C ASP A 199 7.53 16.50 6.63
N GLY A 200 8.25 15.37 6.77
CA GLY A 200 9.45 15.24 7.60
C GLY A 200 9.17 15.27 9.12
N GLU A 201 7.90 15.18 9.54
CA GLU A 201 7.57 14.98 10.95
C GLU A 201 7.84 13.50 11.31
N ALA A 202 9.07 13.22 11.76
CA ALA A 202 9.51 11.90 12.20
C ALA A 202 8.71 11.41 13.42
N ALA A 203 7.54 10.85 13.16
CA ALA A 203 6.53 10.47 14.14
C ALA A 203 6.44 8.95 14.27
N PHE A 204 7.49 8.37 14.86
CA PHE A 204 7.63 6.94 15.19
C PHE A 204 7.73 6.05 13.95
N ASP A 205 8.96 5.69 13.59
CA ASP A 205 9.15 4.51 12.73
C ASP A 205 8.56 3.28 13.43
N GLY A 206 7.81 2.50 12.67
CA GLY A 206 7.59 1.10 12.99
C GLY A 206 8.75 0.27 12.51
N ARG A 207 8.45 -0.94 12.08
CA ARG A 207 9.42 -1.91 11.57
C ARG A 207 8.84 -2.56 10.35
N ASP A 208 8.88 -1.77 9.30
CA ASP A 208 8.04 -1.95 8.13
C ASP A 208 8.63 -3.02 7.21
N VAL A 209 7.76 -3.61 6.40
CA VAL A 209 8.14 -4.62 5.41
C VAL A 209 7.87 -4.07 4.02
N LEU A 210 8.93 -3.89 3.24
CA LEU A 210 8.86 -3.45 1.86
C LEU A 210 9.30 -4.60 0.93
N ASP A 211 8.53 -4.84 -0.12
CA ASP A 211 8.83 -5.76 -1.22
C ASP A 211 8.54 -5.01 -2.52
N GLY A 212 9.57 -4.72 -3.32
CA GLY A 212 9.42 -4.04 -4.62
C GLY A 212 8.64 -4.92 -5.58
N GLY A 213 9.28 -5.97 -6.09
CA GLY A 213 8.63 -7.07 -6.79
C GLY A 213 9.27 -7.42 -8.12
N GLU A 214 8.58 -7.16 -9.24
CA GLU A 214 9.10 -7.27 -10.61
C GLU A 214 9.26 -5.87 -11.24
N GLY A 215 10.45 -5.27 -11.17
CA GLY A 215 10.68 -3.90 -11.66
C GLY A 215 12.09 -3.37 -11.34
N ASP A 216 12.44 -2.18 -11.85
CA ASP A 216 13.61 -1.43 -11.36
C ASP A 216 13.16 -0.46 -10.24
N ASP A 217 13.04 -0.95 -9.00
CA ASP A 217 12.27 -0.29 -7.95
C ASP A 217 13.04 0.80 -7.15
N THR A 218 12.33 1.68 -6.46
CA THR A 218 12.89 2.64 -5.50
C THR A 218 12.25 2.49 -4.13
N LEU A 219 13.05 2.06 -3.15
CA LEU A 219 12.62 1.83 -1.76
C LEU A 219 13.28 2.86 -0.84
N VAL A 220 12.48 3.76 -0.27
CA VAL A 220 12.91 4.80 0.69
C VAL A 220 12.62 4.31 2.11
N LEU A 221 13.67 4.05 2.88
CA LEU A 221 13.60 3.33 4.15
C LEU A 221 13.86 4.21 5.38
N GLY A 222 13.09 3.89 6.41
CA GLY A 222 13.25 4.30 7.79
C GLY A 222 14.33 3.50 8.52
N ALA A 223 14.26 3.51 9.84
CA ALA A 223 15.15 2.77 10.71
C ALA A 223 14.47 1.46 11.15
N GLN A 224 15.24 0.37 11.24
CA GLN A 224 14.78 -1.00 11.55
C GLN A 224 13.94 -1.72 10.48
N ASP A 225 13.53 -1.07 9.38
CA ASP A 225 12.79 -1.65 8.24
C ASP A 225 13.43 -2.93 7.68
N HIS A 226 12.61 -3.74 7.02
CA HIS A 226 13.03 -4.92 6.27
C HIS A 226 12.60 -4.81 4.82
N ALA A 227 13.56 -4.59 3.93
CA ALA A 227 13.34 -4.34 2.51
C ALA A 227 13.85 -5.50 1.65
N THR A 228 13.04 -5.87 0.66
CA THR A 228 13.37 -6.79 -0.44
C THR A 228 13.18 -6.00 -1.73
N GLY A 229 14.18 -6.00 -2.61
CA GLY A 229 14.04 -5.35 -3.92
C GLY A 229 13.20 -6.20 -4.85
N GLY A 230 13.59 -7.48 -4.98
CA GLY A 230 12.89 -8.46 -5.77
C GLY A 230 13.65 -8.82 -7.04
N ALA A 231 13.20 -8.30 -8.18
CA ALA A 231 13.66 -8.72 -9.50
C ALA A 231 13.81 -7.56 -10.50
N GLY A 232 14.86 -6.76 -10.32
CA GLY A 232 15.39 -5.85 -11.34
C GLY A 232 16.71 -5.23 -10.92
N ALA A 233 16.83 -3.91 -11.07
CA ALA A 233 17.97 -3.12 -10.63
C ALA A 233 17.54 -2.06 -9.61
N ASP A 234 17.47 -2.47 -8.34
CA ASP A 234 16.70 -1.74 -7.32
C ASP A 234 17.51 -0.64 -6.63
N THR A 235 16.84 0.41 -6.18
CA THR A 235 17.46 1.56 -5.50
C THR A 235 16.95 1.70 -4.06
N PHE A 236 17.78 1.29 -3.11
CA PHE A 236 17.52 1.45 -1.68
C PHE A 236 18.05 2.81 -1.21
N MET A 237 17.17 3.69 -0.74
CA MET A 237 17.50 5.02 -0.21
C MET A 237 17.25 5.06 1.29
N LEU A 238 18.27 5.45 2.08
CA LEU A 238 18.14 5.48 3.54
C LEU A 238 19.13 6.47 4.17
N GLY A 239 18.96 6.78 5.46
CA GLY A 239 19.98 7.47 6.26
C GLY A 239 19.52 8.77 6.95
N PRO A 240 20.44 9.44 7.64
CA PRO A 240 20.13 10.52 8.59
C PRO A 240 19.60 11.82 7.95
N GLY A 241 19.62 11.92 6.61
CA GLY A 241 18.95 13.00 5.87
C GLY A 241 17.44 12.79 5.66
N LEU A 242 16.93 11.60 5.95
CA LEU A 242 15.52 11.23 5.87
C LEU A 242 14.92 11.13 7.27
N VAL A 243 15.38 10.15 8.06
CA VAL A 243 14.95 9.93 9.46
C VAL A 243 16.15 9.75 10.40
N PRO A 244 16.02 9.97 11.72
CA PRO A 244 17.14 9.87 12.65
C PRO A 244 17.49 8.41 13.02
N PHE A 245 18.57 7.87 12.46
CA PHE A 245 19.07 6.54 12.83
C PHE A 245 19.73 6.54 14.21
N GLY A 246 19.22 5.70 15.12
CA GLY A 246 19.79 5.48 16.45
C GLY A 246 20.75 4.29 16.53
N ALA A 247 21.18 3.97 17.76
CA ALA A 247 22.22 2.98 18.01
C ALA A 247 21.65 1.55 18.08
N GLY A 248 21.53 0.92 16.93
CA GLY A 248 21.00 -0.45 16.76
C GLY A 248 20.01 -0.55 15.60
N ASP A 249 19.49 0.60 15.18
CA ASP A 249 18.29 0.78 14.37
C ASP A 249 18.55 0.65 12.85
N ALA A 250 19.54 -0.16 12.47
CA ALA A 250 19.87 -0.38 11.07
C ALA A 250 18.78 -1.22 10.37
N ALA A 251 18.29 -0.72 9.24
CA ALA A 251 17.41 -1.43 8.32
C ALA A 251 18.10 -2.71 7.79
N THR A 252 17.31 -3.65 7.27
CA THR A 252 17.80 -4.91 6.72
C THR A 252 17.42 -5.03 5.25
N LEU A 253 18.42 -5.18 4.37
CA LEU A 253 18.23 -5.41 2.94
C LEU A 253 18.40 -6.90 2.67
N ALA A 254 17.31 -7.57 2.27
CA ALA A 254 17.18 -9.02 2.32
C ALA A 254 17.95 -9.75 1.21
N ASP A 255 17.94 -9.19 0.01
CA ASP A 255 18.34 -9.81 -1.25
C ASP A 255 19.44 -9.05 -2.02
N PHE A 256 19.61 -7.75 -1.73
CA PHE A 256 20.61 -6.82 -2.30
C PHE A 256 21.84 -7.45 -3.00
N ASP A 257 21.90 -7.35 -4.33
CA ASP A 257 23.03 -7.68 -5.18
C ASP A 257 23.65 -6.41 -5.81
N PRO A 258 24.84 -5.95 -5.37
CA PRO A 258 25.50 -4.75 -5.91
C PRO A 258 26.03 -4.90 -7.35
N ALA A 259 25.74 -6.01 -8.04
CA ALA A 259 25.90 -6.12 -9.48
C ALA A 259 24.73 -5.51 -10.27
N GLU A 260 23.54 -5.42 -9.65
CA GLU A 260 22.29 -4.93 -10.26
C GLU A 260 21.75 -3.73 -9.44
N ASP A 261 21.78 -3.80 -8.12
CA ASP A 261 21.20 -2.81 -7.19
C ASP A 261 22.12 -1.65 -6.80
N SER A 262 21.50 -0.57 -6.32
CA SER A 262 22.12 0.65 -5.83
C SER A 262 21.72 0.96 -4.38
N LEU A 263 22.72 1.23 -3.53
CA LEU A 263 22.50 1.77 -2.18
C LEU A 263 22.84 3.26 -2.13
N VAL A 264 21.86 4.07 -1.75
CA VAL A 264 21.96 5.53 -1.62
C VAL A 264 21.84 5.92 -0.14
N VAL A 265 22.90 6.51 0.41
CA VAL A 265 22.85 7.12 1.74
C VAL A 265 22.51 8.61 1.60
N VAL A 266 21.32 8.97 2.07
CA VAL A 266 20.82 10.34 2.14
C VAL A 266 21.31 10.98 3.44
N TRP A 267 21.99 12.14 3.35
CA TRP A 267 22.61 12.80 4.50
C TRP A 267 22.16 14.26 4.65
N ASP A 268 21.97 14.69 5.90
CA ASP A 268 21.55 16.06 6.24
C ASP A 268 22.66 17.08 5.96
N ASP A 269 22.53 17.79 4.84
CA ASP A 269 23.39 18.91 4.43
C ASP A 269 22.87 20.29 4.88
N TRP A 270 21.77 20.35 5.63
CA TRP A 270 21.29 21.56 6.28
C TRP A 270 21.97 21.80 7.63
N THR A 271 22.32 20.73 8.38
CA THR A 271 23.03 20.84 9.65
C THR A 271 24.53 20.47 9.57
N ASN A 272 24.96 19.71 8.56
CA ASN A 272 26.36 19.29 8.40
C ASN A 272 27.03 19.92 7.16
N ASP A 273 28.26 20.42 7.33
CA ASP A 273 29.04 21.05 6.25
C ASP A 273 29.71 20.05 5.28
N ALA A 274 29.59 18.73 5.52
CA ALA A 274 30.27 17.68 4.75
C ALA A 274 29.52 16.33 4.83
N PRO A 275 29.62 15.48 3.79
CA PRO A 275 29.06 14.14 3.80
C PRO A 275 29.74 13.24 4.86
N PRO A 276 29.03 12.22 5.38
CA PRO A 276 29.55 11.32 6.40
C PRO A 276 30.67 10.39 5.88
N GLU A 277 31.53 9.90 6.79
CA GLU A 277 32.48 8.83 6.47
C GLU A 277 31.74 7.48 6.42
N ILE A 278 31.69 6.87 5.24
CA ILE A 278 31.11 5.53 5.04
C ILE A 278 32.14 4.45 5.37
N ALA A 279 31.72 3.48 6.19
CA ALA A 279 32.50 2.29 6.51
C ALA A 279 31.64 1.04 6.40
N LEU A 280 32.28 -0.09 6.08
CA LEU A 280 31.67 -1.42 6.11
C LEU A 280 32.30 -2.25 7.22
N SER A 281 31.48 -2.83 8.09
CA SER A 281 31.92 -3.75 9.14
C SER A 281 31.18 -5.07 9.03
N ARG A 282 31.83 -6.19 9.37
CA ARG A 282 31.10 -7.44 9.60
C ARG A 282 30.35 -7.35 10.92
N VAL A 283 29.13 -7.89 10.96
CA VAL A 283 28.40 -8.04 12.21
C VAL A 283 29.13 -9.07 13.09
N ALA A 284 29.32 -8.74 14.38
CA ALA A 284 30.17 -9.54 15.26
C ALA A 284 29.56 -10.91 15.61
N ASP A 285 28.24 -10.96 15.73
CA ASP A 285 27.46 -12.16 16.07
C ASP A 285 26.89 -12.88 14.83
N ASP A 286 26.94 -12.25 13.65
CA ASP A 286 26.59 -12.84 12.36
C ASP A 286 27.66 -12.55 11.28
N PRO A 287 28.60 -13.47 11.01
CA PRO A 287 29.70 -13.25 10.09
C PRO A 287 29.28 -13.24 8.61
N ASP A 288 28.04 -13.65 8.32
CA ASP A 288 27.43 -13.69 6.99
C ASP A 288 26.63 -12.39 6.71
N MET A 289 26.66 -11.41 7.62
CA MET A 289 26.11 -10.06 7.44
C MET A 289 27.19 -8.96 7.53
N VAL A 290 26.97 -7.87 6.77
CA VAL A 290 27.76 -6.63 6.79
C VAL A 290 26.84 -5.46 7.19
N GLU A 291 27.34 -4.63 8.11
CA GLU A 291 26.75 -3.34 8.47
C GLU A 291 27.40 -2.22 7.66
N VAL A 292 26.55 -1.40 7.02
CA VAL A 292 26.90 -0.11 6.44
C VAL A 292 26.82 0.93 7.55
N LEU A 293 27.91 1.67 7.77
CA LEU A 293 28.00 2.69 8.80
C LEU A 293 28.24 4.07 8.19
N ALA A 294 27.52 5.08 8.67
CA ALA A 294 27.81 6.49 8.44
C ALA A 294 28.28 7.13 9.75
N ASP A 295 29.49 7.68 9.76
CA ASP A 295 30.16 8.25 10.96
C ASP A 295 30.17 7.31 12.20
N GLY A 296 30.07 5.99 11.96
CA GLY A 296 30.04 4.95 12.98
C GLY A 296 28.64 4.58 13.51
N VAL A 297 27.57 5.18 12.99
CA VAL A 297 26.18 4.73 13.20
C VAL A 297 25.83 3.72 12.11
N ALA A 298 25.33 2.54 12.48
CA ALA A 298 24.89 1.53 11.51
C ALA A 298 23.56 1.96 10.90
N LEU A 299 23.49 2.01 9.57
CA LEU A 299 22.29 2.40 8.82
C LEU A 299 21.59 1.20 8.17
N ALA A 300 22.37 0.26 7.63
CA ALA A 300 21.83 -0.91 6.93
C ALA A 300 22.61 -2.19 7.24
N ARG A 301 21.94 -3.33 7.17
CA ARG A 301 22.47 -4.69 7.25
C ARG A 301 22.15 -5.42 5.96
N LEU A 302 23.18 -5.96 5.32
CA LEU A 302 23.05 -6.73 4.06
C LEU A 302 23.95 -7.96 4.09
N SER A 303 23.66 -8.94 3.22
CA SER A 303 24.43 -10.18 3.13
C SER A 303 25.91 -9.91 2.82
N ALA A 304 26.81 -10.49 3.61
CA ALA A 304 28.26 -10.43 3.38
C ALA A 304 28.68 -11.12 2.05
N GLY A 305 27.76 -11.85 1.41
CA GLY A 305 27.93 -12.41 0.07
C GLY A 305 27.91 -11.37 -1.05
N ALA A 306 27.24 -10.22 -0.84
CA ALA A 306 27.08 -9.14 -1.82
C ALA A 306 28.43 -8.64 -2.39
N GLY A 307 29.46 -8.53 -1.54
CA GLY A 307 30.78 -8.04 -1.97
C GLY A 307 30.86 -6.53 -2.16
N LEU A 308 29.83 -5.79 -1.74
CA LEU A 308 29.75 -4.32 -1.71
C LEU A 308 31.02 -3.67 -1.11
N GLY A 309 31.52 -2.63 -1.77
CA GLY A 309 32.54 -1.70 -1.27
C GLY A 309 31.95 -0.35 -0.89
N ALA A 310 32.69 0.42 -0.08
CA ALA A 310 32.25 1.78 0.31
C ALA A 310 32.24 2.77 -0.87
N ASP A 311 33.02 2.50 -1.94
CA ASP A 311 33.03 3.31 -3.16
C ASP A 311 31.80 3.05 -4.06
N ASP A 312 31.04 1.98 -3.79
CA ASP A 312 29.83 1.59 -4.54
C ASP A 312 28.55 2.23 -3.95
N ILE A 313 28.65 2.83 -2.75
CA ILE A 313 27.55 3.51 -2.06
C ILE A 313 27.47 4.97 -2.54
N THR A 314 26.30 5.37 -3.03
CA THR A 314 26.05 6.76 -3.47
C THR A 314 25.69 7.64 -2.29
N LEU A 315 26.26 8.86 -2.22
CA LEU A 315 25.92 9.85 -1.19
C LEU A 315 25.09 10.98 -1.79
N LEU A 316 23.86 11.13 -1.30
CA LEU A 316 22.91 12.15 -1.74
C LEU A 316 22.65 13.15 -0.59
N PRO A 317 22.87 14.46 -0.76
CA PRO A 317 22.46 15.43 0.25
C PRO A 317 20.94 15.57 0.28
N ALA A 318 20.35 15.70 1.47
CA ALA A 318 18.91 15.83 1.68
C ALA A 318 18.29 17.01 0.89
N SER A 319 19.04 18.10 0.68
CA SER A 319 18.61 19.22 -0.18
C SER A 319 18.44 18.87 -1.67
N GLN A 320 18.85 17.67 -2.10
CA GLN A 320 18.70 17.12 -3.45
C GLN A 320 17.87 15.82 -3.45
N PHE A 321 17.32 15.40 -2.31
CA PHE A 321 16.34 14.31 -2.28
C PHE A 321 15.09 14.74 -3.08
N PRO A 322 14.58 13.89 -4.02
CA PRO A 322 13.35 14.18 -4.72
C PRO A 322 12.17 14.19 -3.75
N ALA A 323 11.20 15.07 -4.00
CA ALA A 323 9.96 15.22 -3.24
C ALA A 323 8.76 15.10 -4.19
#